data_AF-A0A9E8ML20-F1
#
_entry.id   AF-A0A9E8ML20-F1
#
_cell.length_a   1.000
_cell.length_b   1.000
_cell.length_c   1.000
_cell.angle_alpha   90.00
_cell.angle_beta   90.00
_cell.angle_gamma   90.00
#
_symmetry.space_group_name_H-M   'P 1'
#
loop_
_entity.id
_entity.type
_entity.pdbx_description
1 polymer ?
#
loop_
_entity_poly.entity_id
_entity_poly.type
_entity_poly.pdbx_seq_one_letter_code
_entity_poly.pdbx_strand_id
1 'polypeptide(L)'
;MLSRLIAVAAYTILPLVGVLALGWDWREIVLLYWLENVALGVAMVIRILRLIPREGTGALGTAGFFSAHYGLFTVVHGVFVGLLVSGLFQFGVPEVGSPLAPEQPAAGPIAWGSILIVFAIGGAVQIIAAIVQPVSPLTPQQLMFTAYPRIVVLHVAVLGAAFLIAEFDLPAAAAIILIVLHGIVDGVAALIAHRRG
;
A
#
# COMPACT_ATOMS: atom_id res chain seq x y z
N MET A 1 12.37 -14.30 12.29
CA MET A 1 11.04 -13.95 12.83
C MET A 1 10.99 -12.51 13.32
N LEU A 2 11.93 -12.09 14.17
CA LEU A 2 12.00 -10.72 14.69
C LEU A 2 12.01 -9.63 13.59
N SER A 3 12.78 -9.80 12.53
CA SER A 3 12.82 -8.86 11.39
C SER A 3 11.50 -8.73 10.62
N ARG A 4 10.67 -9.79 10.58
CA ARG A 4 9.36 -9.75 9.93
C ARG A 4 8.30 -9.09 10.82
N LEU A 5 8.35 -9.35 12.13
CA LEU A 5 7.46 -8.72 13.11
C LEU A 5 7.75 -7.23 13.26
N ILE A 6 9.02 -6.83 13.23
CA ILE A 6 9.43 -5.42 13.23
C ILE A 6 8.95 -4.70 11.97
N ALA A 7 9.05 -5.35 10.80
CA ALA A 7 8.52 -4.77 9.56
C ALA A 7 7.01 -4.55 9.67
N VAL A 8 6.24 -5.59 10.05
CA VAL A 8 4.78 -5.50 10.23
C VAL A 8 4.39 -4.43 11.26
N ALA A 9 5.09 -4.39 12.40
CA ALA A 9 4.87 -3.38 13.41
C ALA A 9 5.16 -1.97 12.88
N ALA A 10 6.24 -1.78 12.13
CA ALA A 10 6.55 -0.49 11.51
C ALA A 10 5.45 -0.04 10.54
N TYR A 11 4.94 -0.94 9.69
CA TYR A 11 3.83 -0.63 8.76
C TYR A 11 2.50 -0.32 9.44
N THR A 12 2.28 -0.81 10.65
CA THR A 12 1.06 -0.48 11.41
C THR A 12 1.24 0.80 12.22
N ILE A 13 2.45 1.03 12.77
CA ILE A 13 2.73 2.14 13.67
C ILE A 13 2.99 3.44 12.90
N LEU A 14 3.67 3.40 11.75
CA LEU A 14 3.99 4.61 10.96
C LEU A 14 2.73 5.39 10.53
N PRO A 15 1.69 4.76 9.94
CA PRO A 15 0.45 5.45 9.60
C PRO A 15 -0.30 5.94 10.84
N LEU A 16 -0.27 5.17 11.93
CA LEU A 16 -0.92 5.54 13.19
C LEU A 16 -0.29 6.79 13.81
N VAL A 17 1.04 6.93 13.75
CA VAL A 17 1.75 8.16 14.14
C VAL A 17 1.33 9.33 13.25
N GLY A 18 1.14 9.11 11.94
CA GLY A 18 0.61 10.12 11.04
C GLY A 18 -0.74 10.68 11.51
N VAL A 19 -1.69 9.80 11.86
CA VAL A 19 -3.00 10.23 12.36
C VAL A 19 -2.90 10.92 13.72
N LEU A 20 -2.23 10.29 14.69
CA LEU A 20 -2.24 10.75 16.08
C LEU A 20 -1.35 11.96 16.36
N ALA A 21 -0.24 12.13 15.63
CA ALA A 21 0.75 13.17 15.88
C ALA A 21 0.84 14.23 14.79
N LEU A 22 0.50 13.89 13.54
CA LEU A 22 0.65 14.78 12.38
C LEU A 22 -0.70 15.28 11.84
N GLY A 23 -1.82 14.88 12.46
CA GLY A 23 -3.16 15.31 12.08
C GLY A 23 -3.61 14.78 10.72
N TRP A 24 -3.05 13.66 10.27
CA TRP A 24 -3.43 13.05 8.99
C TRP A 24 -4.87 12.60 9.00
N ASP A 25 -5.54 12.80 7.88
CA ASP A 25 -6.83 12.18 7.61
C ASP A 25 -6.66 10.96 6.68
N TRP A 26 -7.78 10.40 6.24
CA TRP A 26 -7.78 9.20 5.40
C TRP A 26 -7.03 9.40 4.07
N ARG A 27 -6.96 10.62 3.54
CA ARG A 27 -6.32 10.94 2.26
C ARG A 27 -4.82 10.73 2.34
N GLU A 28 -4.18 11.26 3.38
CA GLU A 28 -2.75 11.06 3.62
C GLU A 28 -2.41 9.57 3.77
N ILE A 29 -3.28 8.82 4.46
CA ILE A 29 -3.10 7.38 4.70
C ILE A 29 -3.18 6.59 3.39
N VAL A 30 -4.21 6.84 2.58
CA VAL A 30 -4.38 6.17 1.28
C VAL A 30 -3.22 6.51 0.33
N LEU A 31 -2.76 7.76 0.31
CA LEU A 31 -1.61 8.19 -0.48
C LEU A 31 -0.31 7.53 -0.01
N LEU A 32 -0.07 7.46 1.30
CA LEU A 32 1.09 6.76 1.85
C LEU A 32 1.08 5.29 1.44
N TYR A 33 -0.06 4.59 1.60
CA TYR A 33 -0.17 3.18 1.23
C TYR A 33 0.07 2.95 -0.27
N TRP A 34 -0.41 3.85 -1.13
CA TRP A 34 -0.10 3.77 -2.55
C TRP A 34 1.41 3.94 -2.82
N LEU A 35 2.08 4.89 -2.16
CA LEU A 35 3.53 5.06 -2.26
C LEU A 35 4.29 3.84 -1.75
N GLU A 36 3.85 3.25 -0.63
CA GLU A 36 4.43 2.01 -0.11
C GLU A 36 4.31 0.85 -1.10
N ASN A 37 3.20 0.77 -1.83
CA ASN A 37 3.01 -0.19 -2.91
C ASN A 37 4.02 0.00 -4.06
N VAL A 38 4.40 1.23 -4.37
CA VAL A 38 5.48 1.52 -5.34
C VAL A 38 6.82 1.00 -4.81
N ALA A 39 7.17 1.31 -3.55
CA ALA A 39 8.41 0.82 -2.95
C ALA A 39 8.46 -0.71 -2.87
N LEU A 40 7.33 -1.37 -2.58
CA LEU A 40 7.21 -2.83 -2.59
C LEU A 40 7.50 -3.41 -3.98
N GLY A 41 7.01 -2.76 -5.03
CA GLY A 41 7.29 -3.13 -6.42
C GLY A 41 8.79 -3.08 -6.71
N VAL A 42 9.46 -1.96 -6.35
CA VAL A 42 10.91 -1.80 -6.52
C VAL A 42 11.68 -2.86 -5.74
N ALA A 43 11.34 -3.06 -4.46
CA ALA A 43 11.94 -4.07 -3.60
C ALA A 43 11.78 -5.48 -4.19
N MET A 44 10.63 -5.79 -4.79
CA MET A 44 10.38 -7.09 -5.42
C MET A 44 11.23 -7.28 -6.68
N VAL A 45 11.39 -6.26 -7.52
CA VAL A 45 12.29 -6.31 -8.67
C VAL A 45 13.72 -6.62 -8.22
N ILE A 46 14.23 -5.93 -7.20
CA ILE A 46 15.55 -6.21 -6.62
C ILE A 46 15.65 -7.67 -6.18
N ARG A 47 14.65 -8.18 -5.46
CA ARG A 47 14.66 -9.58 -4.97
C ARG A 47 14.64 -10.59 -6.12
N ILE A 48 13.92 -10.34 -7.20
CA ILE A 48 13.91 -11.19 -8.39
C ILE A 48 15.25 -11.14 -9.11
N LEU A 49 15.85 -9.96 -9.31
CA LEU A 49 17.14 -9.80 -9.96
C LEU A 49 18.28 -10.49 -9.18
N ARG A 50 18.18 -10.57 -7.85
CA ARG A 50 19.13 -11.34 -7.02
C ARG A 50 19.09 -12.85 -7.26
N LEU A 51 18.11 -13.37 -8.00
CA LEU A 51 18.06 -14.77 -8.42
C LEU A 51 18.85 -15.06 -9.70
N ILE A 52 19.36 -14.04 -10.41
CA ILE A 52 20.14 -14.19 -11.65
C ILE A 52 21.28 -15.21 -11.53
N PRO A 53 22.09 -15.25 -10.45
CA PRO A 53 23.18 -16.22 -10.34
C PRO A 53 22.73 -17.70 -10.37
N ARG A 54 21.48 -17.98 -9.97
CA ARG A 54 20.90 -19.33 -9.94
C ARG A 54 20.02 -19.62 -11.16
N GLU A 55 19.28 -18.63 -11.63
CA GLU A 55 18.17 -18.79 -12.59
C GLU A 55 18.48 -18.17 -13.97
N GLY A 56 19.62 -17.49 -14.12
CA GLY A 56 20.06 -16.88 -15.37
C GLY A 56 19.04 -15.87 -15.94
N THR A 57 18.79 -15.97 -17.24
CA THR A 57 17.89 -15.07 -17.98
C THR A 57 16.42 -15.21 -17.58
N GLY A 58 16.02 -16.32 -16.95
CA GLY A 58 14.66 -16.50 -16.44
C GLY A 58 14.29 -15.48 -15.37
N ALA A 59 15.25 -15.10 -14.51
CA ALA A 59 15.06 -14.05 -13.53
C ALA A 59 14.91 -12.66 -14.17
N LEU A 60 15.70 -12.36 -15.22
CA LEU A 60 15.60 -11.11 -15.97
C LEU A 60 14.25 -10.96 -16.67
N GLY A 61 13.81 -12.01 -17.37
CA GLY A 61 12.50 -12.03 -18.03
C GLY A 61 11.35 -11.84 -17.03
N THR A 62 11.43 -12.50 -15.87
CA THR A 62 10.42 -12.35 -14.82
C THR A 62 10.43 -10.95 -14.20
N ALA A 63 11.60 -10.36 -13.95
CA ALA A 63 11.71 -8.99 -13.43
C ALA A 63 11.13 -7.97 -14.42
N GLY A 64 11.40 -8.14 -15.72
CA GLY A 64 10.84 -7.30 -16.78
C GLY A 64 9.32 -7.42 -16.87
N PHE A 65 8.79 -8.65 -16.94
CA PHE A 65 7.35 -8.90 -16.94
C PHE A 65 6.67 -8.31 -15.70
N PHE A 66 7.22 -8.57 -14.51
CA PHE A 66 6.70 -8.03 -13.26
C PHE A 66 6.69 -6.50 -13.30
N SER A 67 7.77 -5.85 -13.72
CA SER A 67 7.83 -4.38 -13.78
C SER A 67 6.76 -3.81 -14.71
N ALA A 68 6.55 -4.40 -15.89
CA ALA A 68 5.53 -3.95 -16.83
C ALA A 68 4.11 -4.18 -16.28
N HIS A 69 3.82 -5.40 -15.83
CA HIS A 69 2.49 -5.79 -15.38
C HIS A 69 2.12 -5.12 -14.05
N TYR A 70 2.94 -5.27 -13.01
CA TYR A 70 2.75 -4.64 -11.71
C TYR A 70 2.77 -3.11 -11.82
N GLY A 71 3.66 -2.55 -12.65
CA GLY A 71 3.75 -1.13 -12.91
C GLY A 71 2.45 -0.58 -13.51
N LEU A 72 1.88 -1.25 -14.52
CA LEU A 72 0.59 -0.85 -15.10
C LEU A 72 -0.52 -0.81 -14.05
N PHE A 73 -0.65 -1.86 -13.23
CA PHE A 73 -1.64 -1.90 -12.15
C PHE A 73 -1.40 -0.79 -11.11
N THR A 74 -0.14 -0.51 -10.76
CA THR A 74 0.22 0.54 -9.81
C THR A 74 -0.13 1.93 -10.34
N VAL A 75 0.07 2.18 -11.64
CA VAL A 75 -0.30 3.43 -12.29
C VAL A 75 -1.82 3.61 -12.33
N VAL A 76 -2.56 2.61 -12.81
CA VAL A 76 -4.04 2.67 -12.87
C VAL A 76 -4.63 2.88 -11.47
N HIS A 77 -4.11 2.17 -10.47
CA HIS A 77 -4.50 2.40 -9.08
C HIS A 77 -4.14 3.80 -8.59
N GLY A 78 -2.96 4.33 -8.96
CA GLY A 78 -2.54 5.68 -8.58
C GLY A 78 -3.47 6.76 -9.14
N VAL A 79 -3.91 6.58 -10.39
CA VAL A 79 -4.96 7.44 -10.98
C VAL A 79 -6.24 7.36 -10.16
N PHE A 80 -6.69 6.15 -9.82
CA PHE A 80 -7.88 5.96 -8.98
C PHE A 80 -7.75 6.64 -7.61
N VAL A 81 -6.62 6.47 -6.91
CA VAL A 81 -6.34 7.13 -5.63
C VAL A 81 -6.30 8.65 -5.77
N GLY A 82 -5.68 9.18 -6.82
CA GLY A 82 -5.65 10.62 -7.07
C GLY A 82 -7.04 11.21 -7.33
N LEU A 83 -7.88 10.51 -8.08
CA LEU A 83 -9.27 10.91 -8.31
C LEU A 83 -10.10 10.84 -7.01
N LEU A 84 -9.89 9.81 -6.19
CA LEU A 84 -10.56 9.66 -4.90
C LEU A 84 -10.17 10.78 -3.92
N VAL A 85 -8.87 11.03 -3.74
CA VAL A 85 -8.35 12.06 -2.81
C VAL A 85 -8.67 13.49 -3.26
N SER A 86 -8.76 13.73 -4.57
CA SER A 86 -9.22 15.03 -5.10
C SER A 86 -10.72 15.25 -4.97
N GLY A 87 -11.49 14.21 -4.62
CA GLY A 87 -12.95 14.26 -4.58
C GLY A 87 -13.63 14.20 -5.96
N LEU A 88 -12.87 14.05 -7.05
CA LEU A 88 -13.40 13.88 -8.41
C LEU A 88 -14.01 12.50 -8.65
N PHE A 89 -13.75 11.56 -7.75
CA PHE A 89 -14.34 10.23 -7.76
C PHE A 89 -15.01 9.96 -6.42
N GLN A 90 -16.35 9.89 -6.44
CA GLN A 90 -17.18 9.62 -5.27
C GLN A 90 -18.10 8.43 -5.57
N PHE A 91 -18.18 7.46 -4.66
CA PHE A 91 -19.09 6.32 -4.81
C PHE A 91 -20.50 6.75 -4.39
N GLY A 92 -21.49 6.69 -5.29
CA GLY A 92 -22.90 6.85 -4.92
C GLY A 92 -23.33 8.24 -4.44
N VAL A 93 -22.44 9.24 -4.41
CA VAL A 93 -22.76 10.63 -4.09
C VAL A 93 -23.07 11.38 -5.40
N PRO A 94 -24.14 12.20 -5.44
CA PRO A 94 -24.47 13.02 -6.62
C PRO A 94 -23.29 13.92 -7.03
N GLU A 95 -23.11 14.13 -8.34
CA GLU A 95 -22.03 14.95 -8.92
C GLU A 95 -21.85 16.30 -8.21
N VAL A 96 -20.60 16.78 -8.18
CA VAL A 96 -20.25 18.14 -7.74
C VAL A 96 -21.09 19.16 -8.52
N GLY A 97 -21.97 19.89 -7.83
CA GLY A 97 -22.95 20.81 -8.42
C GLY A 97 -24.41 20.34 -8.35
N SER A 98 -24.66 19.10 -7.87
CA SER A 98 -26.00 18.64 -7.54
C SER A 98 -26.60 19.46 -6.38
N PRO A 99 -27.88 19.90 -6.46
CA PRO A 99 -28.58 20.55 -5.34
C PRO A 99 -28.73 19.67 -4.09
N LEU A 100 -28.45 18.37 -4.22
CA LEU A 100 -28.49 17.38 -3.15
C LEU A 100 -27.09 16.94 -2.71
N ALA A 101 -26.02 17.48 -3.32
CA ALA A 101 -24.66 17.19 -2.88
C ALA A 101 -24.44 17.83 -1.50
N PRO A 102 -23.97 17.08 -0.49
CA PRO A 102 -23.54 17.67 0.76
C PRO A 102 -22.48 18.75 0.50
N GLU A 103 -22.56 19.90 1.19
CA GLU A 103 -21.44 20.84 1.21
C GLU A 103 -20.26 20.16 1.91
N GLN A 104 -19.38 19.54 1.14
CA GLN A 104 -18.14 19.01 1.68
C GLN A 104 -17.23 20.17 2.09
N PRO A 105 -16.77 20.22 3.35
CA PRO A 105 -15.79 21.23 3.74
C PRO A 105 -14.59 21.14 2.80
N ALA A 106 -14.12 22.30 2.32
CA ALA A 106 -12.98 22.38 1.43
C ALA A 106 -11.84 21.54 2.01
N ALA A 107 -11.50 20.46 1.30
CA ALA A 107 -10.59 19.47 1.81
C ALA A 107 -9.24 20.16 2.09
N GLY A 108 -8.75 20.06 3.32
CA GLY A 108 -7.51 20.73 3.74
C GLY A 108 -6.32 20.32 2.86
N PRO A 109 -5.24 21.12 2.82
CA PRO A 109 -4.06 20.81 2.00
C PRO A 109 -3.44 19.48 2.43
N ILE A 110 -3.04 18.68 1.45
CA ILE A 110 -2.39 17.38 1.69
C ILE A 110 -1.01 17.60 2.31
N ALA A 111 -0.72 16.90 3.40
CA ALA A 111 0.52 17.02 4.16
C ALA A 111 1.74 16.34 3.49
N TRP A 112 1.99 16.62 2.22
CA TRP A 112 3.00 15.97 1.37
C TRP A 112 4.38 15.83 2.02
N GLY A 113 4.86 16.87 2.71
CA GLY A 113 6.18 16.83 3.35
C GLY A 113 6.29 15.68 4.35
N SER A 114 5.29 15.52 5.22
CA SER A 114 5.26 14.44 6.20
C SER A 114 5.05 13.07 5.56
N ILE A 115 4.19 12.96 4.53
CA ILE A 115 3.99 11.71 3.78
C ILE A 115 5.31 11.25 3.18
N LEU A 116 6.04 12.15 2.51
CA LEU A 116 7.29 11.82 1.85
C LEU A 116 8.39 11.44 2.83
N ILE A 117 8.43 12.04 4.03
CA ILE A 117 9.37 11.64 5.09
C ILE A 117 9.06 10.21 5.56
N VAL A 118 7.80 9.92 5.89
CA VAL A 118 7.38 8.59 6.35
C VAL A 118 7.62 7.55 5.26
N PHE A 119 7.26 7.87 4.02
CA PHE A 119 7.52 7.05 2.85
C PHE A 119 9.03 6.82 2.64
N ALA A 120 9.87 7.84 2.76
CA ALA A 120 11.31 7.69 2.59
C ALA A 120 11.89 6.72 3.62
N ILE A 121 11.45 6.82 4.88
CA ILE A 121 11.87 5.90 5.95
C ILE A 121 11.40 4.48 5.66
N GLY A 122 10.09 4.28 5.44
CA GLY A 122 9.51 2.96 5.19
C GLY A 122 10.03 2.32 3.89
N GLY A 123 10.10 3.10 2.82
CA GLY A 123 10.63 2.69 1.52
C GLY A 123 12.12 2.34 1.57
N ALA A 124 12.95 3.11 2.27
CA ALA A 124 14.35 2.78 2.46
C ALA A 124 14.50 1.44 3.20
N VAL A 125 13.72 1.21 4.26
CA VAL A 125 13.72 -0.06 5.00
C VAL A 125 13.40 -1.24 4.07
N GLN A 126 12.41 -1.10 3.17
CA GLN A 126 12.06 -2.14 2.20
C GLN A 126 13.18 -2.44 1.20
N ILE A 127 13.76 -1.39 0.64
CA ILE A 127 14.82 -1.50 -0.37
C ILE A 127 16.06 -2.13 0.27
N ILE A 128 16.46 -1.64 1.45
CA ILE A 128 17.58 -2.22 2.21
C ILE A 128 17.29 -3.69 2.52
N ALA A 129 16.10 -4.01 3.02
CA ALA A 129 15.69 -5.39 3.28
C ALA A 129 15.78 -6.27 2.01
N ALA A 130 15.35 -5.76 0.86
CA ALA A 130 15.45 -6.48 -0.42
C ALA A 130 16.89 -6.77 -0.84
N ILE A 131 17.85 -5.91 -0.47
CA ILE A 131 19.27 -6.06 -0.76
C ILE A 131 19.94 -7.02 0.23
N VAL A 132 19.70 -6.85 1.54
CA VAL A 132 20.49 -7.53 2.59
C VAL A 132 19.92 -8.88 3.01
N GLN A 133 18.61 -9.12 2.84
CA GLN A 133 18.02 -10.40 3.24
C GLN A 133 18.60 -11.58 2.45
N PRO A 134 18.60 -12.80 2.99
CA PRO A 134 19.01 -13.98 2.24
C PRO A 134 18.24 -14.12 0.93
N VAL A 135 18.93 -14.60 -0.10
CA VAL A 135 18.32 -14.86 -1.41
C VAL A 135 17.21 -15.91 -1.25
N SER A 136 16.06 -15.65 -1.88
CA SER A 136 14.89 -16.51 -1.75
C SER A 136 15.13 -17.89 -2.39
N PRO A 137 14.69 -19.00 -1.75
CA PRO A 137 14.73 -20.32 -2.37
C PRO A 137 13.68 -20.50 -3.48
N LEU A 138 12.65 -19.64 -3.51
CA LEU A 138 11.57 -19.69 -4.50
C LEU A 138 12.09 -19.43 -5.93
N THR A 139 11.39 -19.96 -6.94
CA THR A 139 11.66 -19.59 -8.34
C THR A 139 11.30 -18.11 -8.57
N PRO A 140 11.82 -17.45 -9.62
CA PRO A 140 11.48 -16.07 -9.95
C PRO A 140 9.97 -15.86 -10.06
N GLN A 141 9.28 -16.79 -10.73
CA GLN A 141 7.84 -16.74 -10.92
C GLN A 141 7.09 -16.86 -9.58
N GLN A 142 7.44 -17.83 -8.74
CA GLN A 142 6.82 -17.98 -7.41
C GLN A 142 7.05 -16.75 -6.53
N LEU A 143 8.26 -16.19 -6.58
CA LEU A 143 8.62 -15.00 -5.81
C LEU A 143 7.78 -13.80 -6.21
N MET A 144 7.62 -13.56 -7.52
CA MET A 144 6.75 -12.51 -8.07
C MET A 144 5.34 -12.58 -7.48
N PHE A 145 4.76 -13.78 -7.41
CA PHE A 145 3.40 -13.95 -6.89
C PHE A 145 3.24 -13.61 -5.41
N THR A 146 4.33 -13.55 -4.64
CA THR A 146 4.27 -13.15 -3.22
C THR A 146 3.91 -11.67 -3.01
N ALA A 147 3.98 -10.84 -4.06
CA ALA A 147 3.59 -9.43 -4.00
C ALA A 147 2.07 -9.23 -3.97
N TYR A 148 1.31 -10.02 -4.73
CA TYR A 148 -0.11 -9.74 -5.00
C TYR A 148 -1.05 -9.74 -3.78
N PRO A 149 -0.91 -10.64 -2.78
CA PRO A 149 -1.84 -10.64 -1.64
C PRO A 149 -1.89 -9.30 -0.91
N ARG A 150 -0.76 -8.59 -0.80
CA ARG A 150 -0.71 -7.25 -0.17
C ARG A 150 -1.47 -6.21 -0.98
N ILE A 151 -1.35 -6.27 -2.30
CA ILE A 151 -2.02 -5.34 -3.22
C ILE A 151 -3.54 -5.51 -3.13
N VAL A 152 -4.02 -6.76 -3.15
CA VAL A 152 -5.46 -7.06 -3.06
C VAL A 152 -6.04 -6.48 -1.78
N VAL A 153 -5.31 -6.61 -0.67
CA VAL A 153 -5.74 -6.07 0.62
C VAL A 153 -5.81 -4.56 0.60
N LEU A 154 -4.79 -3.91 0.02
CA LEU A 154 -4.79 -2.45 -0.14
C LEU A 154 -5.98 -2.00 -0.99
N HIS A 155 -6.30 -2.69 -2.09
CA HIS A 155 -7.48 -2.38 -2.91
C HIS A 155 -8.77 -2.55 -2.12
N VAL A 156 -8.94 -3.68 -1.42
CA VAL A 156 -10.15 -3.95 -0.62
C VAL A 156 -10.29 -2.92 0.50
N ALA A 157 -9.19 -2.55 1.15
CA ALA A 157 -9.18 -1.53 2.19
C ALA A 157 -9.59 -0.16 1.62
N VAL A 158 -8.94 0.31 0.55
CA VAL A 158 -9.24 1.61 -0.08
C VAL A 158 -10.67 1.66 -0.62
N LEU A 159 -11.14 0.60 -1.28
CA LEU A 159 -12.53 0.50 -1.77
C LEU A 159 -13.52 0.50 -0.60
N GLY A 160 -13.23 -0.26 0.46
CA GLY A 160 -14.05 -0.29 1.67
C GLY A 160 -14.13 1.08 2.34
N ALA A 161 -13.02 1.81 2.42
CA ALA A 161 -12.98 3.15 2.99
C ALA A 161 -13.78 4.15 2.17
N ALA A 162 -13.59 4.13 0.84
CA ALA A 162 -14.32 5.00 -0.07
C ALA A 162 -15.85 4.76 0.02
N PHE A 163 -16.27 3.50 0.14
CA PHE A 163 -17.66 3.13 0.38
C PHE A 163 -18.17 3.62 1.75
N LEU A 164 -17.40 3.43 2.83
CA LEU A 164 -17.81 3.85 4.17
C LEU A 164 -17.92 5.37 4.33
N ILE A 165 -17.02 6.12 3.68
CA ILE A 165 -17.09 7.58 3.66
C ILE A 165 -18.36 8.05 2.93
N ALA A 166 -18.68 7.42 1.80
CA ALA A 166 -19.86 7.76 1.02
C ALA A 166 -21.19 7.47 1.75
N GLU A 167 -21.27 6.36 2.48
CA GLU A 167 -22.52 5.92 3.13
C GLU A 167 -22.73 6.53 4.52
N PHE A 168 -21.66 6.74 5.30
CA PHE A 168 -21.78 7.08 6.72
C PHE A 168 -21.31 8.49 7.11
N ASP A 169 -20.69 9.26 6.22
CA ASP A 169 -20.17 10.62 6.48
C ASP A 169 -19.22 10.70 7.72
N LEU A 170 -18.49 9.61 8.00
CA LEU A 170 -17.59 9.49 9.16
C LEU A 170 -16.11 9.34 8.74
N PRO A 171 -15.42 10.42 8.35
CA PRO A 171 -14.05 10.37 7.85
C PRO A 171 -13.03 9.81 8.86
N ALA A 172 -13.23 10.00 10.17
CA ALA A 172 -12.37 9.44 11.20
C ALA A 172 -12.58 7.92 11.41
N ALA A 173 -13.81 7.43 11.27
CA ALA A 173 -14.12 6.00 11.41
C ALA A 173 -13.56 5.20 10.22
N ALA A 174 -13.59 5.77 9.01
CA ALA A 174 -13.00 5.18 7.83
C ALA A 174 -11.47 4.97 7.98
N ALA A 175 -10.76 5.95 8.55
CA ALA A 175 -9.32 5.82 8.83
C ALA A 175 -9.02 4.70 9.85
N ILE A 176 -9.80 4.61 10.93
CA ILE A 176 -9.63 3.56 11.94
C ILE A 176 -9.92 2.18 11.34
N ILE A 177 -10.97 2.03 10.54
CA ILE A 177 -11.33 0.77 9.88
C ILE A 177 -10.25 0.35 8.89
N LEU A 178 -9.71 1.28 8.10
CA LEU A 178 -8.58 1.04 7.20
C LEU A 178 -7.37 0.47 7.94
N ILE A 179 -7.00 1.10 9.04
CA ILE A 179 -5.85 0.69 9.87
C ILE A 179 -6.09 -0.71 10.45
N VAL A 180 -7.30 -0.97 10.96
CA VAL A 180 -7.67 -2.28 11.53
C VAL A 180 -7.67 -3.36 10.44
N LEU A 181 -8.27 -3.11 9.28
CA LEU A 181 -8.35 -4.09 8.20
C LEU A 181 -6.96 -4.44 7.66
N HIS A 182 -6.12 -3.43 7.47
CA HIS A 182 -4.73 -3.62 7.05
C HIS A 182 -3.94 -4.43 8.08
N GLY A 183 -4.03 -4.06 9.37
CA GLY A 183 -3.37 -4.76 10.46
C GLY A 183 -3.82 -6.21 10.63
N ILE A 184 -5.12 -6.51 10.43
CA ILE A 184 -5.64 -7.88 10.46
C ILE A 184 -5.00 -8.72 9.36
N VAL A 185 -4.94 -8.20 8.14
CA VAL A 185 -4.37 -8.95 7.02
C VAL A 185 -2.89 -9.21 7.26
N ASP A 186 -2.14 -8.19 7.67
CA ASP A 186 -0.71 -8.34 7.94
C ASP A 186 -0.46 -9.34 9.08
N GLY A 187 -1.31 -9.32 10.11
CA GLY A 187 -1.30 -10.29 11.20
C GLY A 187 -1.61 -11.72 10.72
N VAL A 188 -2.62 -11.89 9.86
CA VAL A 188 -2.99 -13.20 9.26
C VAL A 188 -1.87 -13.71 8.36
N ALA A 189 -1.27 -12.85 7.54
CA ALA A 189 -0.13 -13.21 6.69
C ALA A 189 1.08 -13.65 7.52
N ALA A 190 1.34 -12.98 8.65
CA ALA A 190 2.38 -13.37 9.60
C ALA A 190 2.08 -14.72 10.27
N LEU A 191 0.83 -14.98 10.65
CA LEU A 191 0.40 -16.22 11.31
C LEU A 191 0.48 -17.43 10.36
N ILE A 192 0.04 -17.27 9.11
CA ILE A 192 0.12 -18.32 8.08
C ILE A 192 1.57 -18.66 7.75
N ALA A 193 2.46 -17.67 7.71
CA ALA A 193 3.89 -17.89 7.49
C ALA A 193 4.56 -18.66 8.64
N HIS A 194 4.02 -18.60 9.85
CA HIS A 194 4.53 -19.34 11.02
C HIS A 194 4.09 -20.82 11.04
N ARG A 195 2.96 -21.15 10.41
CA ARG A 195 2.47 -22.55 10.34
C ARG A 195 3.13 -23.38 9.23
N ARG A 196 3.92 -22.75 8.34
CA ARG A 196 4.59 -23.39 7.19
C ARG A 196 6.10 -23.57 7.36
N GLY A 197 6.67 -23.21 8.51
CA GLY A 197 8.06 -23.46 8.89
C GLY A 197 8.10 -24.32 10.15
#